data_AF-A0A2M6Z681-F1
#
_entry.id   AF-A0A2M6Z681-F1
#
_cell.length_a   1.000
_cell.length_b   1.000
_cell.length_c   1.000
_cell.angle_alpha   90.00
_cell.angle_beta   90.00
_cell.angle_gamma   90.00
#
_symmetry.space_group_name_H-M   'P 1'
#
loop_
_entity.id
_entity.type
_entity.pdbx_description
1 polymer ?
#
loop_
_entity_poly.entity_id
_entity_poly.type
_entity_poly.pdbx_seq_one_letter_code
_entity_poly.pdbx_strand_id
1 'polypeptide(L)'
;MDFAGRILRGKEVATPEKKATYECGELPIGEAWIRYNPRFFLLAIVFIIFDIETAFLFPWGVTAKEFGIVAFWDMIVFLAILLLGYIWFWKIGELRWILPSNKRERNE
;
A
#
# COMPACT_ATOMS: atom_id res chain seq x y z
N MET A 1 -21.58 10.46 -18.37
CA MET A 1 -21.00 9.64 -19.45
C MET A 1 -21.73 8.30 -19.67
N ASP A 2 -22.60 7.86 -18.74
CA ASP A 2 -23.38 6.61 -18.90
C ASP A 2 -24.45 6.61 -20.00
N PHE A 3 -25.06 7.77 -20.28
CA PHE A 3 -26.22 7.84 -21.17
C PHE A 3 -25.87 7.51 -22.64
N ALA A 4 -24.74 8.03 -23.13
CA ALA A 4 -24.27 7.76 -24.49
C ALA A 4 -23.85 6.29 -24.67
N GLY A 5 -23.20 5.69 -23.66
CA GLY A 5 -22.81 4.28 -23.67
C GLY A 5 -24.02 3.34 -23.72
N ARG A 6 -25.12 3.71 -23.06
CA ARG A 6 -26.35 2.91 -23.01
C ARG A 6 -27.16 2.93 -24.32
N ILE A 7 -27.01 3.99 -25.12
CA ILE A 7 -27.67 4.13 -26.44
C ILE A 7 -26.91 3.37 -27.54
N LEU A 8 -25.58 3.32 -27.48
CA LEU A 8 -24.76 2.66 -28.50
C LEU A 8 -24.65 1.13 -28.35
N ARG A 9 -24.81 0.59 -27.12
CA ARG A 9 -24.48 -0.81 -26.80
C ARG A 9 -25.50 -1.85 -27.33
N GLY A 10 -26.66 -1.45 -27.85
CA GLY A 10 -27.70 -2.37 -28.30
C GLY A 10 -28.34 -3.18 -27.15
N LYS A 11 -29.37 -3.98 -27.46
CA LYS A 11 -30.15 -4.73 -26.45
C LYS A 11 -29.27 -5.79 -25.79
N GLU A 12 -28.81 -5.52 -24.57
CA GLU A 12 -27.99 -6.44 -23.80
C GLU A 12 -28.84 -7.66 -23.39
N VAL A 13 -28.51 -8.83 -23.93
CA VAL A 13 -29.09 -10.10 -23.48
C VAL A 13 -28.40 -10.45 -22.18
N ALA A 14 -29.06 -10.13 -21.07
CA ALA A 14 -28.58 -10.34 -19.73
C ALA A 14 -28.70 -11.83 -19.36
N THR A 15 -27.79 -12.66 -19.86
CA THR A 15 -27.66 -14.06 -19.44
C THR A 15 -27.10 -14.16 -18.02
N PRO A 16 -27.49 -15.19 -17.24
CA PRO A 16 -26.94 -15.41 -15.90
C PRO A 16 -25.42 -15.51 -15.87
N GLU A 17 -24.79 -16.11 -16.89
CA GLU A 17 -23.34 -16.23 -16.96
C GLU A 17 -22.65 -14.86 -17.11
N LYS A 18 -23.24 -13.93 -17.89
CA LYS A 18 -22.71 -12.56 -18.04
C LYS A 18 -22.78 -11.72 -16.76
N LYS A 19 -23.63 -12.12 -15.81
CA LYS A 19 -23.73 -11.48 -14.49
C LYS A 19 -22.86 -12.17 -13.44
N ALA A 20 -22.20 -13.26 -13.78
CA ALA A 20 -21.31 -13.95 -12.87
C ALA A 20 -20.06 -13.08 -12.59
N THR A 21 -19.50 -13.21 -11.39
CA THR A 21 -18.29 -12.48 -10.98
C THR A 21 -17.05 -12.91 -11.77
N TYR A 22 -17.04 -14.14 -12.30
CA TYR A 22 -15.95 -14.70 -13.10
C TYR A 22 -16.50 -15.39 -14.36
N GLU A 23 -15.82 -15.18 -15.50
CA GLU A 23 -16.15 -15.82 -16.79
C GLU A 23 -15.31 -17.08 -17.05
N CYS A 24 -14.27 -17.34 -16.26
CA CYS A 24 -13.32 -18.44 -16.49
C CYS A 24 -13.86 -19.84 -16.11
N GLY A 25 -15.14 -19.98 -15.76
CA GLY A 25 -15.77 -21.26 -15.41
C GLY A 25 -15.39 -21.84 -14.04
N GLU A 26 -14.41 -21.26 -13.35
CA GLU A 26 -14.03 -21.61 -11.98
C GLU A 26 -15.01 -20.95 -10.99
N LEU A 27 -15.61 -21.76 -10.13
CA LEU A 27 -16.47 -21.26 -9.07
C LEU A 27 -15.59 -20.63 -7.98
N PRO A 28 -15.96 -19.45 -7.44
CA PRO A 28 -15.23 -18.86 -6.34
C PRO A 28 -15.27 -19.81 -5.14
N ILE A 29 -14.10 -20.36 -4.79
CA ILE A 29 -13.92 -21.26 -3.66
C ILE A 29 -13.35 -20.52 -2.47
N GLY A 30 -13.99 -20.67 -1.32
CA GLY A 30 -13.56 -20.08 -0.05
C GLY A 30 -14.13 -18.69 0.23
N GLU A 31 -13.77 -18.15 1.39
CA GLU A 31 -14.17 -16.82 1.83
C GLU A 31 -13.25 -15.74 1.25
N ALA A 32 -13.82 -14.55 0.98
CA ALA A 32 -13.04 -13.39 0.53
C ALA A 32 -12.03 -12.87 1.57
N TRP A 33 -12.20 -13.26 2.84
CA TRP A 33 -11.36 -12.84 3.96
C TRP A 33 -10.30 -13.90 4.28
N ILE A 34 -9.16 -13.80 3.61
CA ILE A 34 -8.00 -14.65 3.90
C ILE A 34 -6.97 -13.94 4.78
N ARG A 35 -6.22 -14.71 5.56
CA ARG A 35 -5.11 -14.18 6.37
C ARG A 35 -3.93 -13.85 5.45
N TYR A 36 -3.79 -12.58 5.13
CA TYR A 36 -2.63 -12.06 4.42
C TYR A 36 -1.43 -11.88 5.35
N ASN A 37 -0.23 -11.86 4.76
CA ASN A 37 1.00 -11.63 5.51
C ASN A 37 1.00 -10.20 6.09
N PRO A 38 1.24 -10.01 7.41
CA PRO A 38 1.23 -8.69 8.04
C PRO A 38 2.28 -7.72 7.49
N ARG A 39 3.28 -8.20 6.74
CA ARG A 39 4.33 -7.37 6.14
C ARG A 39 3.81 -6.25 5.24
N PHE A 40 2.68 -6.45 4.57
CA PHE A 40 2.07 -5.38 3.75
C PHE A 40 1.57 -4.22 4.60
N PHE A 41 1.05 -4.51 5.79
CA PHE A 41 0.64 -3.47 6.75
C PHE A 41 1.85 -2.73 7.32
N LEU A 42 2.96 -3.43 7.59
CA LEU A 42 4.20 -2.79 8.05
C LEU A 42 4.73 -1.79 7.02
N LEU A 43 4.71 -2.15 5.72
CA LEU A 43 5.08 -1.24 4.64
C LEU A 43 4.17 0.00 4.61
N ALA A 44 2.85 -0.19 4.75
CA ALA A 44 1.88 0.90 4.77
C ALA A 44 2.08 1.84 5.97
N ILE A 45 2.32 1.30 7.18
CA ILE A 45 2.56 2.11 8.38
C ILE A 45 3.86 2.91 8.24
N VAL A 46 4.94 2.29 7.76
CA VAL A 46 6.21 3.01 7.53
C VAL A 46 6.07 4.09 6.47
N PHE A 47 5.33 3.82 5.39
CA PHE A 47 5.03 4.82 4.37
C PHE A 47 4.24 6.01 4.95
N ILE A 48 3.19 5.75 5.75
CA ILE A 48 2.39 6.80 6.38
C ILE A 48 3.23 7.65 7.34
N ILE A 49 4.06 7.03 8.16
CA ILE A 49 4.96 7.77 9.06
C ILE A 49 5.89 8.66 8.23
N PHE A 50 6.57 8.11 7.22
CA PHE A 50 7.46 8.90 6.37
C PHE A 50 6.73 10.07 5.65
N ASP A 51 5.52 9.84 5.15
CA ASP A 51 4.71 10.85 4.47
C ASP A 51 4.34 12.01 5.40
N ILE A 52 3.85 11.70 6.60
CA ILE A 52 3.53 12.69 7.64
C ILE A 52 4.77 13.51 8.01
N GLU A 53 5.93 12.87 8.13
CA GLU A 53 7.18 13.55 8.47
C GLU A 53 7.60 14.52 7.35
N THR A 54 7.45 14.13 6.07
CA THR A 54 7.69 15.05 4.95
C THR A 54 6.70 16.22 4.90
N ALA A 55 5.46 16.02 5.35
CA ALA A 55 4.52 17.12 5.50
C ALA A 55 4.96 18.11 6.59
N PHE A 56 5.66 17.66 7.64
CA PHE A 56 6.26 18.54 8.65
C PHE A 56 7.51 19.29 8.18
N LEU A 57 8.23 18.78 7.18
CA LEU A 57 9.36 19.51 6.58
C LEU A 57 8.91 20.79 5.84
N PHE A 58 7.68 20.83 5.31
CA PHE A 58 7.16 21.99 4.59
C PHE A 58 7.06 23.27 5.44
N PRO A 59 6.31 23.30 6.57
CA PRO A 59 6.19 24.49 7.39
C PRO A 59 7.53 24.89 8.02
N TRP A 60 8.39 23.92 8.36
CA TRP A 60 9.76 24.22 8.77
C TRP A 60 10.54 24.94 7.66
N GLY A 61 10.51 24.43 6.42
CA GLY A 61 11.24 25.04 5.31
C GLY A 61 10.79 26.47 4.99
N VAL A 62 9.50 26.76 5.17
CA VAL A 62 8.93 28.10 4.97
C VAL A 62 9.34 29.07 6.11
N THR A 63 9.36 28.59 7.36
CA THR A 63 9.62 29.43 8.55
C THR A 63 11.07 29.43 9.03
N ALA A 64 11.93 28.57 8.48
CA ALA A 64 13.32 28.40 8.92
C ALA A 64 14.13 29.70 8.93
N LYS A 65 13.82 30.65 8.04
CA LYS A 65 14.49 31.96 8.00
C LYS A 65 14.15 32.86 9.20
N GLU A 66 12.98 32.69 9.80
CA GLU A 66 12.52 33.52 10.92
C GLU A 66 13.10 33.05 12.25
N PHE A 67 13.22 31.74 12.42
CA PHE A 67 13.70 31.11 13.66
C PHE A 67 15.23 30.89 13.71
N GLY A 68 15.93 31.04 12.58
CA GLY A 68 17.40 31.04 12.53
C GLY A 68 18.05 29.71 12.99
N ILE A 69 19.10 29.80 13.80
CA ILE A 69 19.92 28.63 14.22
C ILE A 69 19.15 27.62 15.07
N VAL A 70 18.09 28.05 15.76
CA VAL A 70 17.28 27.17 16.62
C VAL A 70 16.50 26.19 15.75
N ALA A 71 15.81 26.70 14.71
CA ALA A 71 15.11 25.85 13.76
C ALA A 71 16.05 24.87 13.03
N PHE A 72 17.32 25.23 12.83
CA PHE A 72 18.30 24.31 12.26
C PHE A 72 18.54 23.09 13.16
N TRP A 73 18.72 23.30 14.47
CA TRP A 73 18.90 22.21 15.42
C TRP A 73 17.64 21.36 15.60
N ASP A 74 16.46 21.99 15.61
CA ASP A 74 15.18 21.26 15.67
C ASP A 74 15.05 20.30 14.48
N MET A 75 15.44 20.73 13.27
CA MET A 75 15.40 19.85 12.09
C MET A 75 16.44 18.73 12.13
N ILE A 76 17.63 18.99 12.67
CA ILE A 76 18.63 17.93 12.87
C ILE A 76 18.10 16.86 13.82
N VAL A 77 17.51 17.26 14.95
CA VAL A 77 16.94 16.32 15.92
C VAL A 77 15.79 15.54 15.31
N PHE A 78 14.90 16.23 14.59
CA PHE A 78 13.77 15.62 13.88
C PHE A 78 14.23 14.55 12.87
N LEU A 79 15.19 14.89 12.00
CA LEU A 79 15.77 13.97 11.03
C LEU A 79 16.51 12.80 11.70
N ALA A 80 17.21 13.05 12.81
CA ALA A 80 17.95 12.01 13.52
C ALA A 80 17.01 10.94 14.10
N ILE A 81 15.86 11.34 14.65
CA ILE A 81 14.84 10.43 15.17
C ILE A 81 14.26 9.59 14.03
N LEU A 82 13.94 10.21 12.90
CA LEU A 82 13.47 9.54 11.68
C LEU A 82 14.46 8.48 11.17
N LEU A 83 15.74 8.87 11.04
CA LEU A 83 16.82 7.99 10.60
C LEU A 83 17.00 6.80 11.54
N LEU A 84 16.93 7.02 12.86
CA LEU A 84 17.00 5.94 13.85
C LEU A 84 15.86 4.94 13.69
N GLY A 85 14.62 5.42 13.54
CA GLY A 85 13.45 4.56 13.30
C GLY A 85 13.59 3.77 12.00
N TYR A 86 14.07 4.42 10.94
CA TYR A 86 14.28 3.80 9.64
C TYR A 86 15.37 2.72 9.65
N ILE A 87 16.53 3.00 10.27
CA ILE A 87 17.63 2.04 10.40
C ILE A 87 17.19 0.82 11.22
N TRP A 88 16.44 1.04 12.30
CA TRP A 88 15.92 -0.05 13.11
C TRP A 88 14.95 -0.94 12.32
N PHE A 89 14.04 -0.33 11.57
CA PHE A 89 13.11 -1.05 10.70
C PHE A 89 13.84 -1.87 9.62
N TRP A 90 14.87 -1.29 9.00
CA TRP A 90 15.71 -1.99 8.02
C TRP A 90 16.38 -3.21 8.65
N LYS A 91 16.97 -3.06 9.85
CA LYS A 91 17.67 -4.16 10.53
C LYS A 91 16.76 -5.34 10.88
N ILE A 92 15.48 -5.12 11.12
CA ILE A 92 14.53 -6.20 11.41
C ILE A 92 14.33 -7.16 10.23
N GLY A 93 14.58 -6.72 8.98
CA GLY A 93 14.71 -7.63 7.85
C GLY A 93 13.45 -8.45 7.50
N GLU A 94 12.29 -8.08 8.05
CA GLU A 94 10.99 -8.73 7.81
C GLU A 94 10.50 -8.58 6.36
N LEU A 95 11.12 -7.72 5.56
CA LEU A 95 10.78 -7.54 4.14
C LEU A 95 11.26 -8.67 3.23
N ARG A 96 11.93 -9.71 3.75
CA ARG A 96 12.40 -10.82 2.91
C ARG A 96 11.21 -11.66 2.45
N TRP A 97 10.89 -11.55 1.17
CA TRP A 97 9.79 -12.27 0.55
C TRP A 97 10.05 -13.78 0.62
N ILE A 98 9.14 -14.52 1.26
CA ILE A 98 9.17 -15.98 1.24
C ILE A 98 8.41 -16.36 -0.02
N LEU A 99 9.12 -16.81 -1.04
CA LEU A 99 8.49 -17.41 -2.21
C LEU A 99 7.64 -18.60 -1.71
N PRO A 100 6.38 -18.75 -2.17
CA PRO A 100 5.59 -19.93 -1.80
C PRO A 100 6.35 -21.19 -2.21
N SER A 101 6.88 -21.94 -1.23
CA SER A 101 7.53 -23.21 -1.49
C SER A 101 6.43 -24.26 -1.70
N ASN A 102 5.82 -24.24 -2.88
CA ASN A 102 4.88 -25.27 -3.25
C ASN A 102 5.63 -26.58 -3.51
N LYS A 103 5.57 -27.50 -2.55
CA LYS A 103 6.08 -28.88 -2.67
C LYS A 103 4.97 -29.92 -2.90
N ARG A 104 3.72 -29.51 -3.19
CA ARG A 104 2.56 -30.44 -3.21
C ARG A 104 1.91 -30.65 -4.59
N GLU A 105 2.52 -30.19 -5.68
CA GLU A 105 1.97 -30.39 -7.04
C GLU A 105 2.85 -31.25 -7.96
N ARG A 106 3.88 -31.94 -7.44
CA ARG A 106 4.76 -32.80 -8.24
C ARG A 106 4.51 -34.31 -8.08
N ASN A 107 3.63 -34.71 -7.17
CA ASN A 107 3.42 -36.11 -6.81
C ASN A 107 1.94 -36.56 -6.91
N GLU A 108 1.18 -36.01 -7.87
CA GLU A 108 -0.11 -36.57 -8.32
C GLU A 108 -0.19 -36.47 -9.84
#